data_AF-A0A178B1A2-F1
#
_entry.id   AF-A0A178B1A2-F1
#
_cell.length_a   1.000
_cell.length_b   1.000
_cell.length_c   1.000
_cell.angle_alpha   90.00
_cell.angle_beta   90.00
_cell.angle_gamma   90.00
#
_symmetry.space_group_name_H-M   'P 1'
#
loop_
_entity.id
_entity.type
_entity.pdbx_description
1 polymer ?
#
loop_
_entity_poly.entity_id
_entity_poly.type
_entity_poly.pdbx_seq_one_letter_code
_entity_poly.pdbx_strand_id
1 'polypeptide(L)'
;MKANIIKRVWAEVEEANADFFNLRTVITPDLIDDDITRFYFTMIPNDGSMAHLNLVGRFYIPEKYPASPPIVQLYTPTHRYNVDVCRYDVDQDYGGGQKQEPRSTMCFDILRSEANGGTWKPEYTLSCLFASLLSAIVSFYVMQQGGGEREEPVSMEHLESVKQITNVIWDRQKSHFPNPIPRIPLVEATRVPAKPLFAPRKITIGNKTVVTSEPIFLQTGSDDVYSFAVDLSALHADIIFSVILSNSDDLIGKRKATILVRNGVTATAARKLAQGPTKWFYHGKPMNDGDMRLHVSVGRDQMTFAYYEGGHLYVHGDTPVSRLDKKTIGYVRDMPFYVHIFTKDKLMEKIRSPRRPKPGSCVIEVLDIEGRGYIHQAESEEERNDFGFEMVEREEADAEEDEDSGGEKLGESAGEEDGLASRMAGVML
;
A
#
# COMPACT_ATOMS: atom_id res chain seq x y z
N MET A 1 -3.33 -38.78 5.61
CA MET A 1 -2.13 -38.17 4.99
C MET A 1 -0.88 -39.00 5.27
N LYS A 2 0.11 -39.05 4.36
CA LYS A 2 1.35 -39.83 4.57
C LYS A 2 2.27 -39.16 5.60
N ALA A 3 2.96 -39.95 6.43
CA ALA A 3 3.81 -39.45 7.52
C ALA A 3 4.94 -38.51 7.07
N ASN A 4 5.51 -38.75 5.88
CA ASN A 4 6.54 -37.89 5.30
C ASN A 4 6.01 -36.50 4.91
N ILE A 5 4.74 -36.42 4.47
CA ILE A 5 4.08 -35.15 4.15
C ILE A 5 3.87 -34.34 5.43
N ILE A 6 3.35 -34.98 6.48
CA ILE A 6 3.13 -34.32 7.78
C ILE A 6 4.45 -33.76 8.33
N LYS A 7 5.52 -34.56 8.30
CA LYS A 7 6.85 -34.11 8.74
C LYS A 7 7.34 -32.88 7.97
N ARG A 8 7.10 -32.86 6.65
CA ARG A 8 7.45 -31.72 5.79
C ARG A 8 6.65 -30.47 6.18
N VAL A 9 5.33 -30.58 6.32
CA VAL A 9 4.46 -29.45 6.69
C VAL A 9 4.91 -28.82 8.01
N TRP A 10 5.17 -29.62 9.04
CA TRP A 10 5.65 -29.09 10.32
C TRP A 10 6.99 -28.36 10.22
N ALA A 11 7.93 -28.89 9.42
CA ALA A 11 9.20 -28.21 9.16
C ALA A 11 8.98 -26.85 8.46
N GLU A 12 8.07 -26.77 7.50
CA GLU A 12 7.73 -25.50 6.82
C GLU A 12 6.99 -24.51 7.73
N VAL A 13 6.17 -24.99 8.67
CA VAL A 13 5.54 -24.14 9.68
C VAL A 13 6.58 -23.56 10.64
N GLU A 14 7.53 -24.38 11.09
CA GLU A 14 8.65 -23.93 11.94
C GLU A 14 9.51 -22.89 11.21
N GLU A 15 9.82 -23.12 9.93
CA GLU A 15 10.56 -22.19 9.07
C GLU A 15 9.82 -20.85 8.93
N ALA A 16 8.54 -20.89 8.56
CA ALA A 16 7.75 -19.67 8.36
C ALA A 16 7.60 -18.84 9.65
N ASN A 17 7.43 -19.51 10.80
CA ASN A 17 7.37 -18.84 12.10
C ASN A 17 8.73 -18.29 12.55
N ALA A 18 9.82 -18.98 12.23
CA ALA A 18 11.17 -18.51 12.52
C ALA A 18 11.52 -17.25 11.70
N ASP A 19 10.97 -17.13 10.49
CA ASP A 19 11.10 -15.95 9.63
C ASP A 19 9.93 -14.95 9.76
N PHE A 20 9.46 -14.73 10.99
CA PHE A 20 8.44 -13.71 11.25
C PHE A 20 8.88 -12.30 10.77
N PHE A 21 10.20 -12.04 10.73
CA PHE A 21 10.69 -10.74 10.30
C PHE A 21 10.35 -10.43 8.85
N ASN A 22 10.58 -11.37 7.92
CA ASN A 22 10.27 -11.13 6.51
C ASN A 22 8.80 -11.46 6.19
N LEU A 23 8.26 -12.54 6.74
CA LEU A 23 6.94 -13.05 6.37
C LEU A 23 5.79 -12.38 7.13
N ARG A 24 6.10 -11.77 8.29
CA ARG A 24 5.12 -11.16 9.20
C ARG A 24 3.92 -12.05 9.51
N THR A 25 4.14 -13.36 9.48
CA THR A 25 3.11 -14.37 9.57
C THR A 25 3.37 -15.25 10.76
N VAL A 26 2.33 -15.53 11.54
CA VAL A 26 2.35 -16.55 12.58
C VAL A 26 1.36 -17.63 12.21
N ILE A 27 1.81 -18.88 12.26
CA ILE A 27 1.04 -20.07 11.93
C ILE A 27 0.90 -20.92 13.20
N THR A 28 -0.33 -21.32 13.51
CA THR A 28 -0.64 -22.23 14.62
C THR A 28 -1.52 -23.38 14.14
N PRO A 29 -1.39 -24.59 14.72
CA PRO A 29 -2.29 -25.69 14.39
C PRO A 29 -3.73 -25.37 14.78
N ASP A 30 -4.68 -25.77 13.94
CA ASP A 30 -6.09 -25.77 14.28
C ASP A 30 -6.40 -27.08 15.02
N LEU A 31 -6.74 -26.98 16.30
CA LEU A 31 -6.99 -28.13 17.18
C LEU A 31 -8.46 -28.58 17.16
N ILE A 32 -9.29 -27.99 16.31
CA ILE A 32 -10.68 -28.41 16.14
C ILE A 32 -10.70 -29.76 15.41
N ASP A 33 -11.43 -30.73 15.95
CA ASP A 33 -11.64 -32.08 15.39
C ASP A 33 -10.37 -32.94 15.20
N ASP A 34 -9.26 -32.60 15.88
CA ASP A 34 -7.96 -33.29 15.76
C ASP A 34 -7.42 -33.38 14.31
N ASP A 35 -7.85 -32.47 13.42
CA ASP A 35 -7.42 -32.44 12.03
C ASP A 35 -6.03 -31.80 11.89
N ILE A 36 -5.01 -32.65 11.84
CA ILE A 36 -3.59 -32.28 11.69
C ILE A 36 -3.25 -31.59 10.35
N THR A 37 -4.20 -31.44 9.43
CA THR A 37 -3.99 -30.79 8.13
C THR A 37 -4.43 -29.32 8.12
N ARG A 38 -4.97 -28.83 9.24
CA ARG A 38 -5.53 -27.49 9.39
C ARG A 38 -4.68 -26.59 10.28
N PHE A 39 -4.58 -25.33 9.86
CA PHE A 39 -3.78 -24.33 10.55
C PHE A 39 -4.47 -22.98 10.53
N TYR A 40 -4.39 -22.25 11.62
CA TYR A 40 -4.67 -20.82 11.67
C TYR A 40 -3.42 -20.04 11.26
N PHE A 41 -3.63 -18.88 10.65
CA PHE A 41 -2.57 -17.91 10.43
C PHE A 41 -3.04 -16.49 10.75
N THR A 42 -2.10 -15.66 11.19
CA THR A 42 -2.27 -14.21 11.20
C THR A 42 -1.09 -13.58 10.46
N MET A 43 -1.39 -12.69 9.53
CA MET A 43 -0.41 -11.93 8.75
C MET A 43 -0.52 -10.45 9.13
N ILE A 44 0.61 -9.78 9.34
CA ILE A 44 0.66 -8.36 9.74
C ILE A 44 1.46 -7.59 8.69
N PRO A 45 0.82 -7.09 7.63
CA PRO A 45 1.53 -6.39 6.56
C PRO A 45 2.33 -5.19 7.08
N ASN A 46 3.50 -4.95 6.49
CA ASN A 46 4.32 -3.78 6.81
C ASN A 46 3.94 -2.55 5.97
N ASP A 47 3.35 -2.77 4.80
CA ASP A 47 3.12 -1.75 3.79
C ASP A 47 1.68 -1.73 3.28
N GLY A 48 1.31 -0.60 2.72
CA GLY A 48 0.10 -0.34 1.98
C GLY A 48 -1.11 -0.12 2.84
N SER A 49 -2.26 -0.17 2.18
CA SER A 49 -3.54 0.12 2.83
C SER A 49 -3.81 -0.77 4.05
N MET A 50 -3.25 -1.98 4.11
CA MET A 50 -3.47 -2.94 5.20
C MET A 50 -2.32 -3.00 6.22
N ALA A 51 -1.36 -2.07 6.14
CA ALA A 51 -0.22 -2.05 7.05
C ALA A 51 -0.66 -2.06 8.52
N HIS A 52 -0.02 -2.92 9.32
CA HIS A 52 -0.24 -3.11 10.76
C HIS A 52 -1.61 -3.67 11.17
N LEU A 53 -2.43 -4.13 10.23
CA LEU A 53 -3.67 -4.84 10.52
C LEU A 53 -3.39 -6.33 10.71
N ASN A 54 -4.00 -6.95 11.73
CA ASN A 54 -3.91 -8.40 11.94
C ASN A 54 -4.85 -9.13 10.99
N LEU A 55 -4.34 -9.52 9.82
CA LEU A 55 -5.11 -10.25 8.81
C LEU A 55 -5.15 -11.75 9.18
N VAL A 56 -6.28 -12.17 9.74
CA VAL A 56 -6.48 -13.55 10.21
C VAL A 56 -7.12 -14.41 9.13
N GLY A 57 -6.68 -15.68 9.05
CA GLY A 57 -7.31 -16.72 8.25
C GLY A 57 -6.97 -18.13 8.72
N ARG A 58 -7.33 -19.10 7.88
CA ARG A 58 -6.97 -20.51 8.01
C ARG A 58 -6.43 -21.06 6.70
N PHE A 59 -5.64 -22.12 6.76
CA PHE A 59 -5.30 -22.89 5.57
C PHE A 59 -5.35 -24.40 5.82
N TYR A 60 -5.46 -25.14 4.72
CA TYR A 60 -5.58 -26.59 4.69
C TYR A 60 -4.50 -27.19 3.80
N ILE A 61 -3.89 -28.27 4.25
CA ILE A 61 -2.98 -29.07 3.45
C ILE A 61 -3.77 -30.19 2.74
N PRO A 62 -3.89 -30.17 1.39
CA PRO A 62 -4.61 -31.23 0.68
C PRO A 62 -3.82 -32.54 0.67
N GLU A 63 -4.51 -33.67 0.46
CA GLU A 63 -3.86 -35.00 0.41
C GLU A 63 -2.77 -35.13 -0.66
N LYS A 64 -2.89 -34.35 -1.74
CA LYS A 64 -1.94 -34.31 -2.86
C LYS A 64 -0.72 -33.41 -2.60
N TYR A 65 -0.64 -32.72 -1.47
CA TYR A 65 0.52 -31.91 -1.12
C TYR A 65 1.81 -32.76 -1.12
N PRO A 66 2.93 -32.28 -1.66
CA PRO A 66 3.20 -30.92 -2.16
C PRO A 66 2.85 -30.69 -3.64
N ALA A 67 2.32 -31.68 -4.36
CA ALA A 67 1.96 -31.52 -5.77
C ALA A 67 0.78 -30.55 -5.98
N SER A 68 -0.04 -30.35 -4.95
CA SER A 68 -1.09 -29.34 -4.93
C SER A 68 -0.81 -28.30 -3.83
N PRO A 69 -1.07 -27.01 -4.08
CA PRO A 69 -0.86 -25.95 -3.10
C PRO A 69 -1.81 -26.10 -1.91
N PRO A 70 -1.48 -25.50 -0.75
CA PRO A 70 -2.42 -25.29 0.33
C PRO A 70 -3.66 -24.50 -0.11
N ILE A 71 -4.80 -24.78 0.52
CA ILE A 71 -6.04 -24.03 0.33
C ILE A 71 -6.09 -22.96 1.41
N VAL A 72 -6.18 -21.67 1.03
CA VAL A 72 -6.04 -20.55 1.98
C VAL A 72 -7.32 -19.73 2.05
N GLN A 73 -7.88 -19.60 3.25
CA GLN A 73 -9.10 -18.85 3.51
C GLN A 73 -8.81 -17.68 4.46
N LEU A 74 -8.84 -16.47 3.92
CA LEU A 74 -8.69 -15.25 4.71
C LEU A 74 -10.04 -14.84 5.30
N TYR A 75 -10.12 -14.80 6.63
CA TYR A 75 -11.33 -14.33 7.32
C TYR A 75 -11.49 -12.82 7.23
N THR A 76 -10.38 -12.09 7.20
CA THR A 76 -10.38 -10.63 7.20
C THR A 76 -10.76 -10.09 5.80
N PRO A 77 -11.82 -9.28 5.65
CA PRO A 77 -12.15 -8.65 4.37
C PRO A 77 -11.15 -7.56 4.06
N THR A 78 -10.57 -7.65 2.87
CA THR A 78 -9.78 -6.57 2.29
C THR A 78 -10.62 -5.74 1.30
N HIS A 79 -11.71 -6.35 0.81
CA HIS A 79 -12.51 -6.00 -0.36
C HIS A 79 -11.67 -5.68 -1.60
N ARG A 80 -10.55 -6.39 -1.73
CA ARG A 80 -9.71 -6.34 -2.93
C ARG A 80 -10.13 -7.48 -3.84
N TYR A 81 -10.20 -7.21 -5.14
CA TYR A 81 -10.90 -8.09 -6.07
C TYR A 81 -10.33 -9.51 -6.03
N ASN A 82 -9.01 -9.67 -6.08
CA ASN A 82 -8.36 -10.98 -6.11
C ASN A 82 -8.08 -11.59 -4.73
N VAL A 83 -8.35 -10.87 -3.64
CA VAL A 83 -8.14 -11.38 -2.28
C VAL A 83 -9.43 -11.98 -1.70
N ASP A 84 -10.59 -11.42 -2.08
CA ASP A 84 -11.91 -11.76 -1.52
C ASP A 84 -12.84 -12.49 -2.50
N VAL A 85 -12.30 -13.07 -3.58
CA VAL A 85 -13.06 -13.72 -4.68
C VAL A 85 -14.09 -14.75 -4.17
N CYS A 86 -13.65 -15.69 -3.33
CA CYS A 86 -14.46 -16.81 -2.85
C CYS A 86 -14.83 -16.64 -1.38
N ARG A 87 -15.02 -15.40 -0.93
CA ARG A 87 -15.28 -15.09 0.48
C ARG A 87 -16.56 -15.73 1.03
N TYR A 88 -17.55 -16.00 0.19
CA TYR A 88 -18.76 -16.74 0.58
C TYR A 88 -18.48 -18.17 1.08
N ASP A 89 -17.29 -18.72 0.79
CA ASP A 89 -16.87 -20.06 1.20
C ASP A 89 -16.18 -20.07 2.59
N VAL A 90 -16.04 -18.90 3.24
CA VAL A 90 -15.47 -18.77 4.60
C VAL A 90 -16.43 -19.31 5.67
N ASP A 91 -17.74 -19.11 5.48
CA ASP A 91 -18.79 -19.43 6.47
C ASP A 91 -19.56 -20.73 6.17
N GLN A 92 -19.22 -21.46 5.10
CA GLN A 92 -19.82 -22.78 4.85
C GLN A 92 -19.14 -23.87 5.70
N ASP A 93 -19.23 -23.72 7.02
CA ASP A 93 -19.17 -24.87 7.91
C ASP A 93 -20.46 -25.69 7.72
N TYR A 94 -20.39 -26.71 6.86
CA TYR A 94 -21.20 -27.94 6.91
C TYR A 94 -22.72 -27.80 7.19
N GLY A 95 -23.43 -27.00 6.39
CA GLY A 95 -24.86 -26.72 6.59
C GLY A 95 -25.76 -26.82 5.37
N GLY A 96 -25.49 -27.69 4.39
CA GLY A 96 -26.46 -27.88 3.28
C GLY A 96 -25.98 -28.69 2.08
N GLY A 97 -26.22 -30.00 2.10
CA GLY A 97 -26.59 -30.83 0.93
C GLY A 97 -25.59 -31.11 -0.20
N GLN A 98 -24.59 -30.26 -0.45
CA GLN A 98 -23.53 -30.52 -1.43
C GLN A 98 -22.18 -30.13 -0.83
N LYS A 99 -21.33 -31.13 -0.54
CA LYS A 99 -19.92 -30.92 -0.18
C LYS A 99 -19.21 -30.26 -1.36
N GLN A 100 -19.20 -28.93 -1.41
CA GLN A 100 -18.25 -28.22 -2.26
C GLN A 100 -16.86 -28.44 -1.68
N GLU A 101 -15.89 -28.75 -2.55
CA GLU A 101 -14.49 -28.82 -2.13
C GLU A 101 -14.06 -27.45 -1.60
N PRO A 102 -13.35 -27.39 -0.46
CA PRO A 102 -12.88 -26.12 0.08
C PRO A 102 -12.02 -25.39 -0.96
N ARG A 103 -12.27 -24.09 -1.13
CA ARG A 103 -11.54 -23.22 -2.07
C ARG A 103 -10.83 -22.11 -1.33
N SER A 104 -9.75 -21.65 -1.93
CA SER A 104 -9.05 -20.46 -1.43
C SER A 104 -9.93 -19.24 -1.64
N THR A 105 -9.99 -18.34 -0.65
CA THR A 105 -10.75 -17.08 -0.79
C THR A 105 -10.07 -16.13 -1.78
N MET A 106 -8.78 -16.34 -2.00
CA MET A 106 -7.89 -15.56 -2.84
C MET A 106 -7.66 -16.25 -4.19
N CYS A 107 -7.55 -15.47 -5.26
CA CYS A 107 -7.23 -15.93 -6.60
C CYS A 107 -5.86 -15.45 -7.05
N PHE A 108 -4.81 -16.08 -6.51
CA PHE A 108 -3.43 -15.89 -6.95
C PHE A 108 -2.91 -17.12 -7.66
N ASP A 109 -2.03 -16.93 -8.64
CA ASP A 109 -1.52 -18.04 -9.45
C ASP A 109 -0.74 -19.07 -8.61
N ILE A 110 -0.11 -18.64 -7.52
CA ILE A 110 0.59 -19.53 -6.57
C ILE A 110 -0.38 -20.43 -5.79
N LEU A 111 -1.67 -20.12 -5.75
CA LEU A 111 -2.70 -20.97 -5.16
C LEU A 111 -3.25 -22.00 -6.15
N ARG A 112 -2.65 -22.11 -7.34
CA ARG A 112 -2.96 -23.13 -8.36
C ARG A 112 -1.68 -23.87 -8.75
N SER A 113 -1.75 -25.19 -8.92
CA SER A 113 -0.65 -25.99 -9.47
C SER A 113 -0.39 -25.67 -10.94
N GLU A 114 0.84 -25.86 -11.42
CA GLU A 114 1.17 -25.71 -12.86
C GLU A 114 0.25 -26.54 -13.78
N ALA A 115 -0.10 -27.76 -13.36
CA ALA A 115 -1.04 -28.62 -14.08
C ALA A 115 -2.45 -28.02 -14.25
N ASN A 116 -2.78 -27.00 -13.48
CA ASN A 116 -4.06 -26.29 -13.48
C ASN A 116 -3.90 -24.80 -13.83
N GLY A 117 -2.82 -24.43 -14.55
CA GLY A 117 -2.59 -23.04 -14.99
C GLY A 117 -2.23 -22.08 -13.86
N GLY A 118 -1.55 -22.57 -12.82
CA GLY A 118 -0.95 -21.73 -11.80
C GLY A 118 0.58 -21.80 -11.80
N THR A 119 1.19 -21.28 -10.75
CA THR A 119 2.64 -21.22 -10.60
C THR A 119 3.17 -22.09 -9.47
N TRP A 120 2.31 -22.75 -8.69
CA TRP A 120 2.74 -23.60 -7.58
C TRP A 120 3.55 -24.80 -8.07
N LYS A 121 4.72 -24.98 -7.46
CA LYS A 121 5.61 -26.12 -7.68
C LYS A 121 5.84 -26.91 -6.39
N PRO A 122 6.07 -28.24 -6.46
CA PRO A 122 6.29 -29.08 -5.28
C PRO A 122 7.48 -28.68 -4.39
N GLU A 123 8.45 -27.93 -4.92
CA GLU A 123 9.59 -27.39 -4.18
C GLU A 123 9.26 -26.15 -3.34
N TYR A 124 8.14 -25.47 -3.60
CA TYR A 124 7.74 -24.29 -2.82
C TYR A 124 7.28 -24.69 -1.42
N THR A 125 7.64 -23.85 -0.46
CA THR A 125 7.28 -24.02 0.96
C THR A 125 6.14 -23.08 1.35
N LEU A 126 5.60 -23.26 2.57
CA LEU A 126 4.69 -22.29 3.19
C LEU A 126 5.30 -20.88 3.22
N SER A 127 6.61 -20.73 3.44
CA SER A 127 7.30 -19.43 3.39
C SER A 127 7.12 -18.75 2.03
N CYS A 128 7.37 -19.47 0.92
CA CYS A 128 7.16 -18.95 -0.44
C CYS A 128 5.71 -18.54 -0.68
N LEU A 129 4.76 -19.34 -0.18
CA LEU A 129 3.33 -19.04 -0.26
C LEU A 129 3.00 -17.73 0.45
N PHE A 130 3.33 -17.63 1.75
CA PHE A 130 2.96 -16.46 2.55
C PHE A 130 3.68 -15.19 2.10
N ALA A 131 4.93 -15.26 1.63
CA ALA A 131 5.61 -14.14 1.00
C ALA A 131 4.84 -13.62 -0.24
N SER A 132 4.38 -14.54 -1.10
CA SER A 132 3.62 -14.19 -2.30
C SER A 132 2.25 -13.61 -1.97
N LEU A 133 1.56 -14.16 -0.97
CA LEU A 133 0.28 -13.62 -0.49
C LEU A 133 0.45 -12.21 0.10
N LEU A 134 1.48 -12.00 0.93
CA LEU A 134 1.78 -10.70 1.52
C LEU A 134 2.06 -9.66 0.42
N SER A 135 2.94 -9.98 -0.53
CA SER A 135 3.26 -9.12 -1.67
C SER A 135 1.99 -8.71 -2.44
N ALA A 136 1.10 -9.67 -2.73
CA ALA A 136 -0.14 -9.36 -3.42
C ALA A 136 -1.10 -8.50 -2.58
N ILE A 137 -1.17 -8.71 -1.27
CA ILE A 137 -2.00 -7.94 -0.32
C ILE A 137 -1.50 -6.49 -0.13
N VAL A 138 -0.21 -6.23 -0.31
CA VAL A 138 0.35 -4.87 -0.18
C VAL A 138 0.55 -4.16 -1.53
N SER A 139 0.46 -4.87 -2.65
CA SER A 139 0.65 -4.27 -3.98
C SER A 139 -0.48 -3.30 -4.35
N PHE A 140 -0.14 -2.21 -5.03
CA PHE A 140 -1.13 -1.30 -5.63
C PHE A 140 -1.70 -1.85 -6.94
N TYR A 141 -0.87 -2.56 -7.69
CA TYR A 141 -1.21 -3.22 -8.95
C TYR A 141 -1.57 -4.68 -8.67
N VAL A 142 -2.80 -5.06 -8.99
CA VAL A 142 -3.32 -6.39 -8.66
C VAL A 142 -3.59 -7.16 -9.92
N MET A 143 -2.97 -8.33 -10.03
CA MET A 143 -3.21 -9.29 -11.09
C MET A 143 -4.68 -9.71 -11.12
N GLN A 144 -5.39 -9.35 -12.18
CA GLN A 144 -6.79 -9.74 -12.37
C GLN A 144 -6.87 -11.15 -12.97
N GLN A 145 -7.95 -11.88 -12.67
CA GLN A 145 -8.25 -13.19 -13.29
C GLN A 145 -8.19 -13.18 -14.83
N GLY A 146 -8.41 -12.03 -15.47
CA GLY A 146 -8.14 -11.80 -16.88
C GLY A 146 -7.77 -10.34 -17.15
N GLY A 147 -6.83 -10.11 -18.07
CA GLY A 147 -6.44 -8.76 -18.51
C GLY A 147 -5.29 -8.10 -17.75
N GLY A 148 -4.46 -8.87 -17.04
CA GLY A 148 -3.22 -8.41 -16.40
C GLY A 148 -3.44 -7.64 -15.11
N GLU A 149 -2.42 -6.89 -14.69
CA GLU A 149 -2.48 -6.08 -13.48
C GLU A 149 -3.34 -4.82 -13.65
N ARG A 150 -4.06 -4.45 -12.58
CA ARG A 150 -4.83 -3.20 -12.51
C ARG A 150 -4.58 -2.46 -11.22
N GLU A 151 -4.62 -1.13 -11.30
CA GLU A 151 -4.58 -0.24 -10.13
C GLU A 151 -5.82 -0.44 -9.26
N GLU A 152 -5.62 -0.77 -7.99
CA GLU A 152 -6.70 -0.87 -7.00
C GLU A 152 -6.48 0.13 -5.84
N PRO A 153 -6.92 1.39 -6.00
CA PRO A 153 -6.82 2.39 -4.95
C PRO A 153 -7.83 2.10 -3.83
N VAL A 154 -7.36 2.18 -2.59
CA VAL A 154 -8.17 2.06 -1.38
C VAL A 154 -8.56 3.44 -0.90
N SER A 155 -9.86 3.68 -0.70
CA SER A 155 -10.33 4.92 -0.12
C SER A 155 -10.19 4.91 1.41
N MET A 156 -10.15 6.09 2.01
CA MET A 156 -10.13 6.24 3.48
C MET A 156 -11.37 5.67 4.16
N GLU A 157 -12.56 5.88 3.59
CA GLU A 157 -13.82 5.31 4.08
C GLU A 157 -13.77 3.78 4.05
N HIS A 158 -13.23 3.24 2.96
CA HIS A 158 -13.04 1.80 2.79
C HIS A 158 -12.08 1.24 3.83
N LEU A 159 -10.94 1.88 4.00
CA LEU A 159 -9.92 1.50 4.96
C LEU A 159 -10.47 1.50 6.39
N GLU A 160 -11.26 2.51 6.75
CA GLU A 160 -11.92 2.57 8.07
C GLU A 160 -12.85 1.37 8.30
N SER A 161 -13.67 1.03 7.29
CA SER A 161 -14.54 -0.16 7.36
C SER A 161 -13.73 -1.45 7.55
N VAL A 162 -12.64 -1.62 6.78
CA VAL A 162 -11.76 -2.79 6.90
C VAL A 162 -11.17 -2.87 8.30
N LYS A 163 -10.63 -1.78 8.85
CA LYS A 163 -10.06 -1.74 10.21
C LYS A 163 -11.05 -2.21 11.27
N GLN A 164 -12.28 -1.70 11.22
CA GLN A 164 -13.32 -2.07 12.18
C GLN A 164 -13.62 -3.56 12.13
N ILE A 165 -13.75 -4.13 10.93
CA ILE A 165 -14.03 -5.56 10.77
C ILE A 165 -12.82 -6.41 11.19
N THR A 166 -11.61 -5.99 10.82
CA THR A 166 -10.37 -6.66 11.23
C THR A 166 -10.26 -6.76 12.75
N ASN A 167 -10.56 -5.70 13.49
CA ASN A 167 -10.55 -5.71 14.95
C ASN A 167 -11.56 -6.72 15.52
N VAL A 168 -12.78 -6.74 14.99
CA VAL A 168 -13.82 -7.70 15.41
C VAL A 168 -13.38 -9.15 15.16
N ILE A 169 -12.77 -9.42 14.00
CA ILE A 169 -12.28 -10.77 13.66
C ILE A 169 -11.10 -11.14 14.54
N TRP A 170 -10.14 -10.25 14.71
CA TRP A 170 -9.00 -10.44 15.59
C TRP A 170 -9.45 -10.78 17.01
N ASP A 171 -10.41 -10.03 17.57
CA ASP A 171 -10.92 -10.29 18.92
C ASP A 171 -11.57 -11.66 19.07
N ARG A 172 -12.20 -12.20 18.01
CA ARG A 172 -12.78 -13.54 17.99
C ARG A 172 -11.74 -14.64 17.87
N GLN A 173 -10.64 -14.38 17.14
CA GLN A 173 -9.68 -15.42 16.74
C GLN A 173 -8.37 -15.39 17.53
N LYS A 174 -8.08 -14.30 18.27
CA LYS A 174 -6.80 -14.10 18.97
C LYS A 174 -6.41 -15.20 19.95
N SER A 175 -7.37 -15.97 20.46
CA SER A 175 -7.11 -17.12 21.34
C SER A 175 -6.37 -18.28 20.67
N HIS A 176 -6.36 -18.33 19.33
CA HIS A 176 -5.65 -19.35 18.56
C HIS A 176 -4.15 -19.03 18.35
N PHE A 177 -3.71 -17.83 18.73
CA PHE A 177 -2.37 -17.33 18.49
C PHE A 177 -1.59 -17.13 19.80
N PRO A 178 -0.24 -17.12 19.75
CA PRO A 178 0.56 -16.75 20.91
C PRO A 178 0.22 -15.34 21.40
N ASN A 179 0.26 -15.14 22.72
CA ASN A 179 0.07 -13.84 23.35
C ASN A 179 1.28 -13.51 24.24
N PRO A 180 2.07 -12.46 23.92
CA PRO A 180 1.88 -11.54 22.80
C PRO A 180 2.27 -12.17 21.45
N ILE A 181 1.64 -11.71 20.36
CA ILE A 181 2.17 -11.95 19.00
C ILE A 181 3.56 -11.31 18.93
N PRO A 182 4.55 -11.93 18.24
CA PRO A 182 5.78 -11.26 17.88
C PRO A 182 5.55 -9.84 17.36
N ARG A 183 6.33 -8.89 17.89
CA ARG A 183 6.24 -7.50 17.45
C ARG A 183 7.13 -7.27 16.24
N ILE A 184 6.66 -6.45 15.33
CA ILE A 184 7.48 -5.91 14.24
C ILE A 184 8.55 -5.01 14.88
N PRO A 185 9.84 -5.19 14.58
CA PRO A 185 10.87 -4.28 15.05
C PRO A 185 10.58 -2.87 14.55
N LEU A 186 10.63 -1.89 15.44
CA LEU A 186 10.52 -0.48 15.08
C LEU A 186 11.93 0.05 14.83
N VAL A 187 12.16 0.66 13.67
CA VAL A 187 13.41 1.33 13.35
C VAL A 187 13.28 2.78 13.79
N GLU A 188 14.11 3.22 14.74
CA GLU A 188 14.06 4.59 15.22
C GLU A 188 14.66 5.54 14.16
N ALA A 189 13.92 6.59 13.76
CA ALA A 189 14.47 7.60 12.87
C ALA A 189 15.60 8.36 13.56
N THR A 190 16.65 8.66 12.81
CA THR A 190 17.76 9.48 13.32
C THR A 190 17.35 10.93 13.36
N ARG A 191 17.31 11.49 14.57
CA ARG A 191 17.07 12.92 14.78
C ARG A 191 18.25 13.75 14.26
N VAL A 192 17.96 14.77 13.48
CA VAL A 192 18.94 15.70 12.90
C VAL A 192 18.47 17.16 13.02
N PRO A 193 19.37 18.15 12.99
CA PRO A 193 18.99 19.55 12.83
C PRO A 193 18.27 19.77 11.49
N ALA A 194 17.20 20.56 11.47
CA ALA A 194 16.46 20.85 10.25
C ALA A 194 15.96 22.29 10.16
N LYS A 195 15.86 22.78 8.92
CA LYS A 195 15.27 24.08 8.56
C LYS A 195 13.76 23.92 8.35
N PRO A 196 12.90 24.82 8.87
CA PRO A 196 11.46 24.71 8.70
C PRO A 196 11.04 25.01 7.25
N LEU A 197 10.21 24.14 6.66
CA LEU A 197 9.58 24.36 5.34
C LEU A 197 8.36 25.28 5.42
N PHE A 198 7.68 25.28 6.56
CA PHE A 198 6.48 26.06 6.82
C PHE A 198 6.53 26.64 8.22
N ALA A 199 6.06 27.88 8.38
CA ALA A 199 5.79 28.45 9.70
C ALA A 199 4.54 27.79 10.32
N PRO A 200 4.51 27.59 11.66
CA PRO A 200 3.35 27.04 12.36
C PRO A 200 2.07 27.79 12.02
N ARG A 201 1.02 27.05 11.63
CA ARG A 201 -0.25 27.63 11.17
C ARG A 201 -1.37 26.61 11.14
N LYS A 202 -2.60 27.09 11.19
CA LYS A 202 -3.80 26.29 10.91
C LYS A 202 -4.16 26.39 9.42
N ILE A 203 -4.51 25.26 8.82
CA ILE A 203 -4.97 25.17 7.43
C ILE A 203 -6.43 24.72 7.45
N THR A 204 -7.33 25.62 7.09
CA THR A 204 -8.75 25.29 6.91
C THR A 204 -8.94 24.58 5.58
N ILE A 205 -9.53 23.39 5.61
CA ILE A 205 -9.72 22.56 4.42
C ILE A 205 -10.99 23.02 3.70
N GLY A 206 -10.82 23.41 2.43
CA GLY A 206 -11.91 23.76 1.51
C GLY A 206 -12.09 22.70 0.43
N ASN A 207 -12.75 23.06 -0.68
CA ASN A 207 -12.90 22.17 -1.85
C ASN A 207 -11.52 21.68 -2.34
N LYS A 208 -10.56 22.60 -2.47
CA LYS A 208 -9.16 22.31 -2.78
C LYS A 208 -8.30 23.36 -2.07
N THR A 209 -7.34 22.92 -1.26
CA THR A 209 -6.39 23.80 -0.58
C THR A 209 -4.97 23.31 -0.89
N VAL A 210 -4.08 24.25 -1.20
CA VAL A 210 -2.66 23.98 -1.46
C VAL A 210 -1.82 24.99 -0.68
N VAL A 211 -0.84 24.50 0.07
CA VAL A 211 0.18 25.32 0.73
C VAL A 211 1.54 24.91 0.19
N THR A 212 2.31 25.87 -0.32
CA THR A 212 3.60 25.63 -0.99
C THR A 212 4.73 26.24 -0.18
N SER A 213 5.83 25.51 -0.01
CA SER A 213 7.03 25.99 0.68
C SER A 213 7.81 27.00 -0.17
N GLU A 214 8.80 27.63 0.44
CA GLU A 214 9.90 28.26 -0.31
C GLU A 214 10.67 27.20 -1.13
N PRO A 215 11.39 27.61 -2.20
CA PRO A 215 12.16 26.68 -3.00
C PRO A 215 13.31 26.07 -2.20
N ILE A 216 13.50 24.76 -2.40
CA ILE A 216 14.65 23.99 -1.92
C ILE A 216 15.40 23.40 -3.12
N PHE A 217 16.70 23.14 -2.93
CA PHE A 217 17.56 22.61 -3.99
C PHE A 217 18.07 21.22 -3.59
N LEU A 218 17.72 20.23 -4.40
CA LEU A 218 18.06 18.83 -4.17
C LEU A 218 19.39 18.46 -4.84
N GLN A 219 19.99 17.34 -4.42
CA GLN A 219 21.24 16.82 -4.99
C GLN A 219 22.39 17.85 -4.98
N THR A 220 22.36 18.77 -4.02
CA THR A 220 23.45 19.72 -3.78
C THR A 220 24.55 19.05 -2.94
N GLY A 221 25.71 19.71 -2.81
CA GLY A 221 26.74 19.27 -1.86
C GLY A 221 26.43 19.61 -0.39
N SER A 222 25.23 20.13 -0.10
CA SER A 222 24.79 20.49 1.24
C SER A 222 24.15 19.29 1.94
N ASP A 223 24.39 19.16 3.24
CA ASP A 223 23.71 18.21 4.12
C ASP A 223 22.52 18.86 4.85
N ASP A 224 22.02 19.98 4.32
CA ASP A 224 20.82 20.64 4.82
C ASP A 224 19.61 19.71 4.76
N VAL A 225 18.92 19.61 5.89
CA VAL A 225 17.63 18.93 6.00
C VAL A 225 16.54 19.96 6.18
N TYR A 226 15.46 19.80 5.43
CA TYR A 226 14.27 20.64 5.50
C TYR A 226 13.13 19.82 6.09
N SER A 227 12.32 20.39 6.99
CA SER A 227 11.26 19.62 7.65
C SER A 227 10.03 20.46 7.96
N PHE A 228 8.89 19.78 8.10
CA PHE A 228 7.70 20.31 8.74
C PHE A 228 6.98 19.18 9.48
N ALA A 229 6.14 19.57 10.44
CA ALA A 229 5.26 18.66 11.14
C ALA A 229 3.81 19.07 10.93
N VAL A 230 2.91 18.09 10.86
CA VAL A 230 1.48 18.31 10.71
C VAL A 230 0.70 17.39 11.64
N ASP A 231 -0.30 17.93 12.32
CA ASP A 231 -1.28 17.18 13.07
C ASP A 231 -2.51 16.90 12.18
N LEU A 232 -2.72 15.63 11.89
CA LEU A 232 -3.83 15.11 11.09
C LEU A 232 -4.93 14.50 11.96
N SER A 233 -4.90 14.64 13.29
CA SER A 233 -5.86 13.99 14.20
C SER A 233 -7.33 14.32 13.91
N ALA A 234 -7.58 15.47 13.28
CA ALA A 234 -8.91 15.91 12.88
C ALA A 234 -9.28 15.56 11.41
N LEU A 235 -8.47 14.76 10.71
CA LEU A 235 -8.65 14.46 9.30
C LEU A 235 -9.84 13.51 9.09
N HIS A 236 -10.88 14.00 8.41
CA HIS A 236 -12.06 13.21 8.07
C HIS A 236 -11.80 12.23 6.92
N ALA A 237 -12.51 11.08 6.89
CA ALA A 237 -12.34 10.06 5.84
C ALA A 237 -12.63 10.58 4.41
N ASP A 238 -13.44 11.61 4.25
CA ASP A 238 -13.70 12.23 2.95
C ASP A 238 -12.61 13.20 2.47
N ILE A 239 -11.60 13.46 3.29
CA ILE A 239 -10.54 14.41 2.95
C ILE A 239 -9.36 13.65 2.35
N ILE A 240 -8.97 14.07 1.16
CA ILE A 240 -7.69 13.67 0.57
C ILE A 240 -6.63 14.57 1.19
N PHE A 241 -5.60 13.96 1.77
CA PHE A 241 -4.36 14.62 2.15
C PHE A 241 -3.20 14.03 1.36
N SER A 242 -2.30 14.88 0.88
CA SER A 242 -1.05 14.44 0.24
C SER A 242 0.05 15.46 0.47
N VAL A 243 1.27 14.96 0.62
CA VAL A 243 2.49 15.77 0.62
C VAL A 243 3.23 15.48 -0.68
N ILE A 244 3.62 16.53 -1.39
CA ILE A 244 4.14 16.43 -2.75
C ILE A 244 5.42 17.26 -2.85
N LEU A 245 6.52 16.63 -3.20
CA LEU A 245 7.77 17.27 -3.57
C LEU A 245 7.81 17.38 -5.10
N SER A 246 7.80 18.58 -5.66
CA SER A 246 7.79 18.78 -7.12
C SER A 246 8.57 20.01 -7.57
N ASN A 247 9.05 20.00 -8.81
CA ASN A 247 9.63 21.17 -9.47
C ASN A 247 8.58 22.10 -10.10
N SER A 248 7.28 21.83 -9.95
CA SER A 248 6.19 22.62 -10.56
C SER A 248 4.90 22.60 -9.76
N ASP A 249 3.93 23.41 -10.19
CA ASP A 249 2.55 23.46 -9.67
C ASP A 249 1.65 22.31 -10.15
N ASP A 250 2.15 21.42 -11.01
CA ASP A 250 1.43 20.25 -11.51
C ASP A 250 1.49 19.09 -10.51
N LEU A 251 0.62 19.16 -9.50
CA LEU A 251 0.53 18.20 -8.40
C LEU A 251 0.06 16.78 -8.79
N ILE A 252 -0.31 16.57 -10.06
CA ILE A 252 -0.76 15.28 -10.59
C ILE A 252 0.32 14.66 -11.49
N GLY A 253 1.23 15.47 -12.05
CA GLY A 253 2.29 14.99 -12.94
C GLY A 253 1.85 14.83 -14.39
N LYS A 254 0.86 15.59 -14.86
CA LYS A 254 0.41 15.54 -16.26
C LYS A 254 1.38 16.18 -17.25
N ARG A 255 2.09 17.23 -16.86
CA ARG A 255 3.00 17.96 -17.75
C ARG A 255 4.31 17.20 -17.91
N LYS A 256 4.85 17.16 -19.14
CA LYS A 256 6.08 16.41 -19.46
C LYS A 256 7.27 16.82 -18.59
N ALA A 257 7.46 18.10 -18.33
CA ALA A 257 8.60 18.61 -17.54
C ALA A 257 8.48 18.40 -16.02
N THR A 258 7.32 17.97 -15.52
CA THR A 258 7.09 17.76 -14.08
C THR A 258 7.91 16.58 -13.58
N ILE A 259 8.67 16.79 -12.52
CA ILE A 259 9.25 15.76 -11.67
C ILE A 259 8.49 15.83 -10.35
N LEU A 260 8.06 14.68 -9.84
CA LEU A 260 7.36 14.65 -8.56
C LEU A 260 7.63 13.37 -7.76
N VAL A 261 7.60 13.54 -6.46
CA VAL A 261 7.43 12.50 -5.47
C VAL A 261 6.23 12.91 -4.62
N ARG A 262 5.26 12.01 -4.49
CA ARG A 262 4.01 12.24 -3.77
C ARG A 262 3.77 11.11 -2.80
N ASN A 263 3.27 11.44 -1.61
CA ASN A 263 2.81 10.49 -0.61
C ASN A 263 1.45 10.93 -0.08
N GLY A 264 0.52 9.99 0.02
CA GLY A 264 -0.91 10.21 0.24
C GLY A 264 -1.46 9.44 1.44
N VAL A 265 -2.60 9.89 1.95
CA VAL A 265 -3.12 9.47 3.27
C VAL A 265 -3.39 7.97 3.41
N THR A 266 -3.68 7.26 2.33
CA THR A 266 -3.93 5.79 2.32
C THR A 266 -2.68 4.97 2.01
N ALA A 267 -1.51 5.42 2.47
CA ALA A 267 -0.21 4.82 2.11
C ALA A 267 0.05 4.85 0.60
N THR A 268 -0.59 5.74 -0.17
CA THR A 268 -0.47 5.77 -1.63
C THR A 268 0.58 6.78 -2.05
N ALA A 269 1.62 6.34 -2.74
CA ALA A 269 2.65 7.18 -3.31
C ALA A 269 2.62 7.23 -4.83
N ALA A 270 3.25 8.27 -5.36
CA ALA A 270 3.54 8.36 -6.78
C ALA A 270 4.93 8.97 -7.02
N ARG A 271 5.58 8.53 -8.09
CA ARG A 271 6.85 9.09 -8.56
C ARG A 271 6.76 9.37 -10.06
N LYS A 272 7.41 10.44 -10.49
CA LYS A 272 7.52 10.79 -11.91
C LYS A 272 8.86 11.43 -12.22
N LEU A 273 9.51 10.91 -13.25
CA LEU A 273 10.64 11.53 -13.93
C LEU A 273 10.16 12.52 -14.99
N ALA A 274 11.02 13.45 -15.38
CA ALA A 274 10.77 14.27 -16.56
C ALA A 274 10.58 13.37 -17.79
N GLN A 275 9.62 13.71 -18.65
CA GLN A 275 9.20 12.97 -19.86
C GLN A 275 8.59 11.57 -19.61
N GLY A 276 8.73 10.98 -18.42
CA GLY A 276 8.15 9.69 -18.07
C GLY A 276 6.69 9.78 -17.60
N PRO A 277 5.99 8.63 -17.48
CA PRO A 277 4.67 8.58 -16.86
C PRO A 277 4.76 8.71 -15.33
N THR A 278 3.64 9.09 -14.70
CA THR A 278 3.47 8.98 -13.25
C THR A 278 3.26 7.50 -12.91
N LYS A 279 4.09 6.94 -12.01
CA LYS A 279 3.94 5.57 -11.49
C LYS A 279 3.41 5.63 -10.06
N TRP A 280 2.33 4.89 -9.77
CA TRP A 280 1.67 4.84 -8.47
C TRP A 280 2.03 3.57 -7.72
N PHE A 281 2.10 3.60 -6.40
CA PHE A 281 2.38 2.42 -5.59
C PHE A 281 1.87 2.63 -4.16
N TYR A 282 1.79 1.55 -3.39
CA TYR A 282 1.60 1.62 -1.95
C TYR A 282 2.96 1.71 -1.26
N HIS A 283 3.05 2.49 -0.19
CA HIS A 283 4.25 2.66 0.62
C HIS A 283 3.89 2.93 2.10
N GLY A 284 4.59 2.26 3.00
CA GLY A 284 4.45 2.38 4.46
C GLY A 284 3.01 2.30 4.97
N LYS A 285 2.73 3.05 6.04
CA LYS A 285 1.45 3.03 6.75
C LYS A 285 0.51 4.15 6.30
N PRO A 286 -0.81 3.89 6.26
CA PRO A 286 -1.79 4.95 6.06
C PRO A 286 -1.61 6.08 7.09
N MET A 287 -1.51 7.32 6.61
CA MET A 287 -1.39 8.54 7.44
C MET A 287 -2.70 8.90 8.15
N ASN A 288 -3.61 7.93 8.30
CA ASN A 288 -4.88 8.01 9.03
C ASN A 288 -4.99 7.01 10.18
N ASP A 289 -3.86 6.53 10.68
CA ASP A 289 -3.83 5.44 11.64
C ASP A 289 -2.83 5.66 12.78
N GLY A 290 -3.30 5.55 14.03
CA GLY A 290 -2.50 5.78 15.23
C GLY A 290 -2.43 7.25 15.65
N ASP A 291 -1.31 7.68 16.23
CA ASP A 291 -1.06 9.08 16.54
C ASP A 291 -0.77 9.83 15.24
N MET A 292 -1.66 10.77 14.92
CA MET A 292 -1.80 11.38 13.60
C MET A 292 -0.88 12.57 13.38
N ARG A 293 0.16 12.70 14.19
CA ARG A 293 1.21 13.69 14.02
C ARG A 293 2.26 13.11 13.07
N LEU A 294 2.52 13.82 11.98
CA LEU A 294 3.45 13.41 10.94
C LEU A 294 4.61 14.41 10.87
N HIS A 295 5.84 13.92 10.94
CA HIS A 295 7.03 14.69 10.56
C HIS A 295 7.46 14.30 9.16
N VAL A 296 7.54 15.29 8.28
CA VAL A 296 8.13 15.11 6.95
C VAL A 296 9.51 15.74 6.95
N SER A 297 10.53 15.01 6.51
CA SER A 297 11.86 15.57 6.30
C SER A 297 12.31 15.32 4.87
N VAL A 298 12.99 16.30 4.28
CA VAL A 298 13.61 16.24 2.96
C VAL A 298 15.10 16.49 3.16
N GLY A 299 15.89 15.44 2.99
CA GLY A 299 17.34 15.49 3.01
C GLY A 299 17.92 15.44 1.60
N ARG A 300 19.23 15.18 1.53
CA ARG A 300 19.98 15.12 0.27
C ARG A 300 19.52 14.02 -0.68
N ASP A 301 19.20 12.84 -0.15
CA ASP A 301 18.95 11.60 -0.88
C ASP A 301 17.63 10.92 -0.53
N GLN A 302 16.84 11.50 0.37
CA GLN A 302 15.62 10.92 0.89
C GLN A 302 14.57 11.97 1.27
N MET A 303 13.31 11.60 1.10
CA MET A 303 12.15 12.24 1.73
C MET A 303 11.49 11.21 2.65
N THR A 304 11.35 11.55 3.93
CA THR A 304 10.95 10.64 5.02
C THR A 304 9.68 11.10 5.73
N PHE A 305 8.90 10.14 6.22
CA PHE A 305 7.64 10.33 6.95
C PHE A 305 7.74 9.64 8.32
N ALA A 306 7.97 10.38 9.39
CA ALA A 306 8.07 9.85 10.75
C ALA A 306 6.76 10.05 11.53
N TYR A 307 6.36 9.04 12.29
CA TYR A 307 5.10 8.98 13.04
C TYR A 307 5.36 8.99 14.55
N TYR A 308 4.34 9.29 15.35
CA TYR A 308 4.41 9.20 16.81
C TYR A 308 3.74 7.90 17.29
N GLU A 309 4.25 7.30 18.37
CA GLU A 309 3.56 6.24 19.10
C GLU A 309 4.00 6.28 20.58
N GLY A 310 3.05 6.18 21.52
CA GLY A 310 3.38 6.04 22.95
C GLY A 310 4.19 7.20 23.56
N GLY A 311 4.12 8.41 23.01
CA GLY A 311 4.87 9.59 23.50
C GLY A 311 6.29 9.74 22.96
N HIS A 312 6.75 8.81 22.14
CA HIS A 312 8.00 8.91 21.39
C HIS A 312 7.71 8.95 19.88
N LEU A 313 8.71 9.36 19.08
CA LEU A 313 8.65 9.31 17.63
C LEU A 313 9.10 7.94 17.17
N TYR A 314 8.15 7.00 17.12
CA TYR A 314 8.39 5.70 16.53
C TYR A 314 7.92 5.70 15.09
N VAL A 315 8.90 5.48 14.24
CA VAL A 315 8.65 5.14 12.86
C VAL A 315 8.11 3.73 12.85
N HIS A 316 6.99 3.51 12.16
CA HIS A 316 6.66 2.18 11.68
C HIS A 316 7.89 1.57 11.00
N GLY A 317 8.07 0.25 11.14
CA GLY A 317 9.33 -0.49 10.96
C GLY A 317 10.16 -0.26 9.68
N ASP A 318 9.66 0.52 8.73
CA ASP A 318 10.42 1.22 7.71
C ASP A 318 9.85 2.63 7.56
N THR A 319 10.66 3.66 7.77
CA THR A 319 10.23 5.03 7.44
C THR A 319 9.82 5.00 5.98
N PRO A 320 8.62 5.46 5.57
CA PRO A 320 8.32 5.58 4.16
C PRO A 320 9.33 6.54 3.54
N VAL A 321 10.32 5.96 2.86
CA VAL A 321 11.47 6.63 2.30
C VAL A 321 11.25 6.72 0.82
N SER A 322 11.05 7.94 0.35
CA SER A 322 11.20 8.22 -1.06
C SER A 322 12.65 8.57 -1.35
N ARG A 323 13.36 7.69 -2.05
CA ARG A 323 14.72 7.95 -2.52
C ARG A 323 14.70 9.12 -3.51
N LEU A 324 15.69 10.00 -3.38
CA LEU A 324 15.86 11.20 -4.22
C LEU A 324 17.11 11.07 -5.11
N ASP A 325 17.49 9.84 -5.43
CA ASP A 325 18.59 9.52 -6.31
C ASP A 325 18.26 9.78 -7.80
N LYS A 326 19.29 9.63 -8.65
CA LYS A 326 19.16 9.85 -10.10
C LYS A 326 18.18 8.89 -10.76
N LYS A 327 18.04 7.66 -10.25
CA LYS A 327 17.08 6.67 -10.80
C LYS A 327 15.64 7.09 -10.51
N THR A 328 15.41 7.72 -9.36
CA THR A 328 14.07 8.01 -8.85
C THR A 328 13.54 9.36 -9.30
N ILE A 329 14.38 10.41 -9.31
CA ILE A 329 13.97 11.78 -9.66
C ILE A 329 14.79 12.41 -10.79
N GLY A 330 15.79 11.71 -11.33
CA GLY A 330 16.66 12.23 -12.39
C GLY A 330 17.80 13.09 -11.85
N TYR A 331 18.54 13.72 -12.78
CA TYR A 331 19.57 14.70 -12.44
C TYR A 331 18.94 16.08 -12.30
N VAL A 332 18.75 16.53 -11.06
CA VAL A 332 17.96 17.74 -10.72
C VAL A 332 18.76 18.81 -10.01
N ARG A 333 20.09 18.71 -10.05
CA ARG A 333 20.97 19.70 -9.45
C ARG A 333 20.66 21.10 -10.02
N ASP A 334 20.62 22.09 -9.13
CA ASP A 334 20.33 23.51 -9.44
C ASP A 334 18.89 23.80 -9.92
N MET A 335 17.99 22.82 -9.84
CA MET A 335 16.55 23.01 -10.10
C MET A 335 15.81 23.30 -8.79
N PRO A 336 14.92 24.32 -8.76
CA PRO A 336 14.09 24.56 -7.59
C PRO A 336 13.04 23.46 -7.45
N PHE A 337 12.91 22.92 -6.24
CA PHE A 337 11.85 22.04 -5.82
C PHE A 337 11.03 22.71 -4.71
N TYR A 338 9.77 22.33 -4.63
CA TYR A 338 8.82 22.84 -3.65
C TYR A 338 8.15 21.67 -2.96
N VAL A 339 7.88 21.84 -1.67
CA VAL A 339 7.02 20.94 -0.91
C VAL A 339 5.63 21.55 -0.90
N HIS A 340 4.64 20.77 -1.31
CA HIS A 340 3.24 21.14 -1.32
C HIS A 340 2.47 20.27 -0.33
N ILE A 341 1.74 20.91 0.57
CA ILE A 341 0.66 20.29 1.33
C ILE A 341 -0.61 20.45 0.50
N PHE A 342 -1.16 19.34 0.03
CA PHE A 342 -2.38 19.30 -0.77
C PHE A 342 -3.52 18.67 0.03
N THR A 343 -4.66 19.37 0.10
CA THR A 343 -5.90 18.80 0.63
C THR A 343 -7.07 19.01 -0.30
N LYS A 344 -7.99 18.04 -0.34
CA LYS A 344 -9.24 18.13 -1.11
C LYS A 344 -10.38 17.50 -0.33
N ASP A 345 -11.48 18.22 -0.15
CA ASP A 345 -12.70 17.72 0.48
C ASP A 345 -13.64 17.10 -0.57
N LYS A 346 -13.82 15.77 -0.53
CA LYS A 346 -14.70 15.06 -1.47
C LYS A 346 -16.19 15.34 -1.23
N LEU A 347 -16.59 15.82 -0.06
CA LEU A 347 -17.99 16.13 0.25
C LEU A 347 -18.47 17.38 -0.49
N MET A 348 -17.55 18.32 -0.74
CA MET A 348 -17.85 19.57 -1.45
C MET A 348 -18.08 19.36 -2.96
N GLU A 349 -17.56 18.29 -3.56
CA GLU A 349 -17.82 17.92 -4.96
C GLU A 349 -19.17 17.21 -5.17
N LYS A 350 -19.70 16.53 -4.14
CA LYS A 350 -21.01 15.86 -4.22
C LYS A 350 -22.13 16.89 -4.07
N ILE A 351 -22.53 17.52 -5.18
CA ILE A 351 -23.55 18.59 -5.28
C ILE A 351 -24.94 18.24 -4.65
N ARG A 352 -25.21 17.03 -4.18
CA ARG A 352 -26.55 16.59 -3.75
C ARG A 352 -26.66 15.80 -2.43
N SER A 353 -25.71 15.92 -1.48
CA SER A 353 -25.88 15.24 -0.18
C SER A 353 -26.54 16.15 0.88
N PRO A 354 -27.66 15.73 1.51
CA PRO A 354 -28.36 16.52 2.55
C PRO A 354 -27.61 16.57 3.90
N ARG A 355 -26.53 15.80 4.07
CA ARG A 355 -25.62 15.88 5.22
C ARG A 355 -24.38 16.69 4.83
N ARG A 356 -24.52 18.02 4.76
CA ARG A 356 -23.36 18.91 4.60
C ARG A 356 -22.67 19.08 5.96
N PRO A 357 -21.40 18.67 6.14
CA PRO A 357 -20.57 19.38 7.10
C PRO A 357 -20.51 20.85 6.68
N LYS A 358 -20.50 21.77 7.64
CA LYS A 358 -20.30 23.18 7.31
C LYS A 358 -18.93 23.32 6.61
N PRO A 359 -18.84 24.05 5.48
CA PRO A 359 -17.56 24.38 4.85
C PRO A 359 -16.59 24.95 5.90
N GLY A 360 -15.37 24.42 5.95
CA GLY A 360 -14.35 24.83 6.93
C GLY A 360 -14.46 24.18 8.32
N SER A 361 -15.16 23.04 8.44
CA SER A 361 -15.25 22.29 9.71
C SER A 361 -14.02 21.41 10.00
N CYS A 362 -13.18 21.13 9.00
CA CYS A 362 -11.92 20.41 9.21
C CYS A 362 -10.72 21.35 9.08
N VAL A 363 -9.85 21.29 10.07
CA VAL A 363 -8.62 22.09 10.16
C VAL A 363 -7.49 21.13 10.50
N ILE A 364 -6.39 21.23 9.75
CA ILE A 364 -5.12 20.59 10.12
C ILE A 364 -4.15 21.65 10.64
N GLU A 365 -3.25 21.26 11.51
CA GLU A 365 -2.30 22.18 12.14
C GLU A 365 -0.88 21.84 11.72
N VAL A 366 -0.18 22.81 11.12
CA VAL A 366 1.27 22.74 10.91
C VAL A 366 1.92 23.16 12.21
N LEU A 367 2.70 22.25 12.79
CA LEU A 367 3.33 22.40 14.09
C LEU A 367 4.73 23.02 13.96
N ASP A 368 5.25 23.54 15.08
CA ASP A 368 6.66 23.89 15.18
C ASP A 368 7.50 22.61 15.24
N ILE A 369 8.54 22.53 14.39
CA ILE A 369 9.48 21.41 14.38
C ILE A 369 10.59 21.57 15.40
N GLU A 370 10.68 22.71 16.09
CA GLU A 370 11.72 23.02 17.07
C GLU A 370 13.15 22.83 16.53
N GLY A 371 13.34 23.08 15.24
CA GLY A 371 14.61 22.90 14.53
C GLY A 371 15.03 21.44 14.33
N ARG A 372 14.09 20.48 14.39
CA ARG A 372 14.37 19.03 14.29
C ARG A 372 13.79 18.43 13.02
N GLY A 373 14.54 17.54 12.40
CA GLY A 373 14.11 16.62 11.36
C GLY A 373 14.46 15.18 11.72
N TYR A 374 13.97 14.24 10.92
CA TYR A 374 14.09 12.81 11.15
C TYR A 374 14.39 12.12 9.82
N ILE A 375 15.57 11.50 9.72
CA ILE A 375 16.04 10.80 8.52
C ILE A 375 16.29 9.33 8.82
N HIS A 376 16.22 8.48 7.79
CA HIS A 376 16.65 7.10 7.91
C HIS A 376 18.18 7.04 7.96
N GLN A 377 18.74 6.26 8.89
CA GLN A 377 20.18 6.06 8.96
C GLN A 377 20.63 5.33 7.69
N ALA A 378 21.67 5.84 7.02
CA ALA A 378 22.28 5.17 5.89
C ALA A 378 23.15 4.03 6.43
N GLU A 379 22.60 2.83 6.50
CA GLU A 379 23.44 1.64 6.52
C GLU A 379 24.14 1.49 5.15
N SER A 380 25.12 0.61 5.08
CA SER A 380 26.19 0.56 4.07
C SER A 380 25.68 0.59 2.60
N GLU A 381 26.53 0.94 1.63
CA GLU A 381 26.14 0.96 0.20
C GLU A 381 25.64 -0.41 -0.32
N GLU A 382 25.97 -1.50 0.37
CA GLU A 382 25.56 -2.87 0.04
C GLU A 382 24.11 -3.17 0.48
N GLU A 383 23.63 -2.58 1.58
CA GLU A 383 22.22 -2.72 2.06
C GLU A 383 21.26 -1.73 1.40
N ARG A 384 21.78 -0.75 0.62
CA ARG A 384 20.95 0.22 -0.12
C ARG A 384 20.02 -0.41 -1.15
N ASN A 385 20.29 -1.64 -1.59
CA ASN A 385 19.49 -2.36 -2.58
C ASN A 385 18.39 -3.24 -1.97
N ASP A 386 18.45 -3.58 -0.68
CA ASP A 386 17.51 -4.54 -0.07
C ASP A 386 16.19 -3.89 0.38
N PHE A 387 16.15 -2.56 0.50
CA PHE A 387 14.91 -1.79 0.71
C PHE A 387 14.41 -1.13 -0.59
N GLY A 388 14.61 -1.84 -1.70
CA GLY A 388 14.13 -1.44 -3.02
C GLY A 388 12.79 -2.10 -3.31
N PHE A 389 11.71 -1.32 -3.34
CA PHE A 389 10.53 -1.71 -4.12
C PHE A 389 11.00 -2.04 -5.53
N GLU A 390 10.83 -3.30 -5.96
CA GLU A 390 11.04 -3.68 -7.34
C GLU A 390 10.01 -2.92 -8.18
N MET A 391 10.47 -1.84 -8.82
CA MET A 391 9.71 -1.20 -9.87
C MET A 391 9.76 -2.15 -11.05
N VAL A 392 8.68 -2.90 -11.29
CA VAL A 392 8.54 -3.70 -12.50
C VAL A 392 8.60 -2.74 -13.68
N GLU A 393 9.74 -2.71 -14.36
CA GLU A 393 9.86 -2.05 -15.65
C GLU A 393 9.10 -2.89 -16.66
N ARG A 394 8.08 -2.29 -17.28
CA ARG A 394 7.33 -2.94 -18.34
C ARG A 394 8.28 -3.03 -19.54
N GLU A 395 8.73 -4.23 -19.88
CA GLU A 395 9.19 -4.49 -21.24
C GLU A 395 7.98 -4.26 -22.14
N GLU A 396 8.03 -3.22 -22.96
CA GLU A 396 7.06 -3.01 -24.01
C GLU A 396 7.20 -4.21 -24.96
N ALA A 397 6.21 -5.09 -24.94
CA ALA A 397 6.08 -6.08 -26.00
C ALA A 397 5.85 -5.29 -27.29
N ASP A 398 6.86 -5.27 -28.16
CA ASP A 398 6.77 -4.77 -29.51
C ASP A 398 5.57 -5.44 -30.18
N ALA A 399 4.48 -4.69 -30.33
CA ALA A 399 3.37 -5.11 -31.17
C ALA A 399 3.86 -4.91 -32.61
N GLU A 400 4.27 -6.01 -33.23
CA GLU A 400 4.56 -6.08 -34.66
C GLU A 400 3.41 -5.42 -35.44
N GLU A 401 3.78 -4.41 -36.24
CA GLU A 401 2.91 -3.77 -37.20
C GLU A 401 2.57 -4.79 -38.30
N ASP A 402 1.33 -5.30 -38.28
CA ASP A 402 0.75 -5.90 -39.47
C ASP A 402 0.12 -4.81 -40.34
N GLU A 403 0.79 -4.54 -41.46
CA GLU A 403 0.27 -3.76 -42.58
C GLU A 403 -0.95 -4.44 -43.24
N ASP A 404 -1.81 -3.58 -43.77
CA ASP A 404 -2.63 -3.78 -44.97
C ASP A 404 -4.07 -4.33 -44.82
N SER A 405 -5.07 -3.45 -44.90
CA SER A 405 -5.80 -3.23 -46.17
C SER A 405 -7.05 -2.33 -46.03
N GLY A 406 -6.98 -1.18 -46.72
CA GLY A 406 -8.00 -0.63 -47.64
C GLY A 406 -9.45 -0.36 -47.17
N GLY A 407 -9.89 0.91 -47.29
CA GLY A 407 -11.32 1.22 -47.40
C GLY A 407 -11.75 2.68 -47.20
N GLU A 408 -11.50 3.53 -48.20
CA GLU A 408 -11.95 4.92 -48.35
C GLU A 408 -13.50 5.14 -48.27
N LYS A 409 -13.99 6.13 -47.49
CA LYS A 409 -14.52 7.46 -47.94
C LYS A 409 -15.53 8.15 -46.99
N LEU A 410 -15.13 9.37 -46.60
CA LEU A 410 -15.83 10.68 -46.57
C LEU A 410 -17.20 10.90 -45.88
N GLY A 411 -17.21 11.90 -44.98
CA GLY A 411 -18.37 12.70 -44.61
C GLY A 411 -18.01 13.78 -43.57
N GLU A 412 -17.89 15.04 -44.02
CA GLU A 412 -17.61 16.24 -43.21
C GLU A 412 -18.73 16.59 -42.22
N SER A 413 -18.41 17.14 -41.04
CA SER A 413 -18.84 18.48 -40.61
C SER A 413 -18.38 18.81 -39.17
N ALA A 414 -18.24 20.11 -38.92
CA ALA A 414 -17.54 20.77 -37.84
C ALA A 414 -18.30 20.83 -36.49
N GLY A 415 -17.56 21.08 -35.40
CA GLY A 415 -18.12 21.59 -34.14
C GLY A 415 -17.27 21.33 -32.90
N GLU A 416 -16.47 22.34 -32.52
CA GLU A 416 -16.09 22.79 -31.15
C GLU A 416 -15.82 21.80 -29.99
N GLU A 417 -14.60 21.93 -29.46
CA GLU A 417 -14.16 22.12 -28.06
C GLU A 417 -14.84 21.41 -26.85
N ASP A 418 -13.96 21.05 -25.91
CA ASP A 418 -14.15 20.70 -24.49
C ASP A 418 -14.71 19.32 -24.10
N GLY A 419 -13.81 18.46 -23.58
CA GLY A 419 -14.21 17.19 -22.98
C GLY A 419 -13.09 16.33 -22.39
N LEU A 420 -12.40 16.79 -21.35
CA LEU A 420 -11.45 15.94 -20.60
C LEU A 420 -11.45 16.22 -19.09
N ALA A 421 -12.65 16.22 -18.51
CA ALA A 421 -12.88 16.16 -17.07
C ALA A 421 -14.28 15.59 -16.74
N SER A 422 -14.57 14.34 -17.12
CA SER A 422 -15.78 13.65 -16.63
C SER A 422 -15.73 12.12 -16.78
N ARG A 423 -14.65 11.47 -16.34
CA ARG A 423 -14.63 10.00 -16.18
C ARG A 423 -14.03 9.60 -14.84
N MET A 424 -14.74 9.93 -13.76
CA MET A 424 -14.76 9.19 -12.49
C MET A 424 -16.03 9.58 -11.71
N ALA A 425 -17.19 9.23 -12.26
CA ALA A 425 -18.44 9.15 -11.50
C ALA A 425 -19.50 8.37 -12.29
N GLY A 426 -19.82 7.16 -11.83
CA GLY A 426 -21.14 6.57 -11.96
C GLY A 426 -21.30 5.37 -12.89
N VAL A 427 -22.09 4.41 -12.38
CA VAL A 427 -22.75 3.26 -13.02
C VAL A 427 -21.90 1.96 -12.90
N MET A 428 -22.27 0.94 -12.11
CA MET A 428 -23.59 0.35 -11.85
C MET A 428 -23.77 -0.19 -10.42
N LEU A 429 -25.05 -0.25 -10.03
CA LEU A 429 -25.76 -1.26 -9.21
C LEU A 429 -24.96 -2.22 -8.33
#